data_AF-A0A0M8K629-F1
#
_entry.id   AF-A0A0M8K629-F1
#
_cell.length_a   1.000
_cell.length_b   1.000
_cell.length_c   1.000
_cell.angle_alpha   90.00
_cell.angle_beta   90.00
_cell.angle_gamma   90.00
#
_symmetry.space_group_name_H-M   'P 1'
#
loop_
_entity.id
_entity.type
_entity.pdbx_description
1 polymer ?
#
loop_
_entity_poly.entity_id
_entity_poly.type
_entity_poly.pdbx_seq_one_letter_code
_entity_poly.pdbx_strand_id
1 'polypeptide(L)'
;MTAQVHEKLIYEGEELSMAFCPPLPEDDPRIKQRTLEELQACDPIITSTACWRGYIATWEIKNGKFYLVDIEGRYKLTTDTPIFADWFSGVLRIPLGNMLHYVHMGFASVYEEELYIKIEKGVVVATKRVDNRGKETPPYPPDRWGDIF
;
A
#
# COMPACT_ATOMS: atom_id res chain seq x y z
N MET A 1 -4.26 -6.59 18.47
CA MET A 1 -3.70 -5.55 17.59
C MET A 1 -4.80 -5.18 16.61
N THR A 2 -4.94 -3.89 16.27
CA THR A 2 -5.91 -3.37 15.28
C THR A 2 -5.40 -3.65 13.85
N ALA A 3 -6.26 -3.64 12.83
CA ALA A 3 -5.78 -3.68 11.45
C ALA A 3 -5.03 -2.37 11.11
N GLN A 4 -3.93 -2.47 10.36
CA GLN A 4 -3.20 -1.31 9.86
C GLN A 4 -4.02 -0.68 8.71
N VAL A 5 -4.19 0.64 8.73
CA VAL A 5 -4.82 1.37 7.63
C VAL A 5 -4.07 1.12 6.33
N HIS A 6 -4.84 0.81 5.28
CA HIS A 6 -4.31 0.57 3.93
C HIS A 6 -3.69 1.82 3.35
N GLU A 7 -2.73 1.63 2.46
CA GLU A 7 -2.26 2.72 1.60
C GLU A 7 -3.22 2.95 0.43
N LYS A 8 -3.04 4.07 -0.27
CA LYS A 8 -3.81 4.41 -1.47
C LYS A 8 -2.98 4.02 -2.70
N LEU A 9 -3.64 3.44 -3.70
CA LEU A 9 -3.04 3.08 -4.98
C LEU A 9 -3.92 3.58 -6.13
N ILE A 10 -3.32 4.34 -7.04
CA ILE A 10 -3.91 4.69 -8.33
C ILE A 10 -3.45 3.66 -9.35
N TYR A 11 -4.37 2.88 -9.89
CA TYR A 11 -4.07 1.81 -10.85
C TYR A 11 -5.08 1.86 -12.00
N GLU A 12 -4.61 1.98 -13.24
CA GLU A 12 -5.45 2.10 -14.44
C GLU A 12 -6.47 3.28 -14.39
N GLY A 13 -6.14 4.33 -13.63
CA GLY A 13 -6.99 5.51 -13.44
C GLY A 13 -8.00 5.40 -12.29
N GLU A 14 -8.07 4.24 -11.63
CA GLU A 14 -8.95 4.01 -10.49
C GLU A 14 -8.19 4.16 -9.15
N GLU A 15 -8.85 4.73 -8.15
CA GLU A 15 -8.35 4.77 -6.78
C GLU A 15 -8.73 3.47 -6.04
N LEU A 16 -7.72 2.74 -5.61
CA LEU A 16 -7.81 1.47 -4.90
C LEU A 16 -7.12 1.57 -3.55
N SER A 17 -7.48 0.65 -2.65
CA SER A 17 -6.70 0.43 -1.43
C SER A 17 -5.59 -0.57 -1.67
N MET A 18 -4.46 -0.38 -0.99
CA MET A 18 -3.32 -1.29 -1.04
C MET A 18 -3.05 -1.84 0.36
N ALA A 19 -3.22 -3.14 0.51
CA ALA A 19 -3.00 -3.86 1.76
C ALA A 19 -1.53 -4.28 1.89
N PHE A 20 -0.64 -3.30 1.70
CA PHE A 20 0.81 -3.44 1.75
C PHE A 20 1.43 -2.09 2.11
N CYS A 21 2.65 -2.12 2.66
CA CYS A 21 3.40 -0.94 3.09
C CYS A 21 4.77 -0.92 2.41
N PRO A 22 4.91 -0.43 1.16
CA PRO A 22 6.22 -0.23 0.56
C PRO A 22 7.03 0.73 1.46
N PRO A 23 8.33 0.42 1.70
CA PRO A 23 9.17 1.30 2.49
C PRO A 23 9.37 2.63 1.78
N LEU A 24 9.32 3.72 2.55
CA LEU A 24 9.81 5.01 2.10
C LEU A 24 11.35 5.00 2.14
N PRO A 25 12.03 5.66 1.18
CA PRO A 25 13.48 5.80 1.20
C PRO A 25 13.91 6.71 2.36
N GLU A 26 14.84 6.26 3.20
CA GLU A 26 15.19 6.93 4.46
C GLU A 26 15.86 8.31 4.26
N ASP A 27 16.60 8.49 3.17
CA ASP A 27 17.42 9.69 2.90
C ASP A 27 17.03 10.44 1.61
N ASP A 28 15.79 10.28 1.13
CA ASP A 28 15.35 11.02 -0.05
C ASP A 28 15.04 12.48 0.32
N PRO A 29 15.75 13.48 -0.24
CA PRO A 29 15.55 14.90 0.11
C PRO A 29 14.15 15.40 -0.25
N ARG A 30 13.42 14.66 -1.11
CA ARG A 30 12.05 14.97 -1.50
C ARG A 30 11.03 14.59 -0.42
N ILE A 31 11.41 13.77 0.56
CA ILE A 31 10.57 13.37 1.70
C ILE A 31 11.07 14.08 2.95
N LYS A 32 10.16 14.78 3.66
CA LYS A 32 10.50 15.46 4.91
C LYS A 32 9.54 15.09 6.02
N GLN A 33 10.04 15.03 7.24
CA GLN A 33 9.20 14.91 8.42
C GLN A 33 8.39 16.20 8.63
N ARG A 34 7.09 16.07 8.94
CA ARG A 34 6.22 17.18 9.34
C ARG A 34 6.51 17.62 10.77
N THR A 35 6.27 18.90 11.07
CA THR A 35 6.25 19.37 12.47
C THR A 35 5.00 18.85 13.19
N LEU A 36 4.97 18.97 14.52
CA LEU A 36 3.81 18.55 15.31
C LEU A 36 2.57 19.40 14.98
N GLU A 37 2.75 20.69 14.71
CA GLU A 37 1.68 21.60 14.32
C GLU A 37 1.11 21.25 12.94
N GLU A 38 1.97 20.92 11.97
CA GLU A 38 1.54 20.47 10.64
C GLU A 38 0.78 19.13 10.70
N LEU A 39 1.15 18.26 11.63
CA LEU A 39 0.47 16.99 11.88
C LEU A 39 -0.96 17.15 12.38
N GLN A 40 -1.26 18.22 13.14
CA GLN A 40 -2.61 18.47 13.64
C GLN A 40 -3.62 18.79 12.54
N ALA A 41 -3.14 19.22 11.36
CA ALA A 41 -3.97 19.49 10.20
C ALA A 41 -4.27 18.24 9.35
N CYS A 42 -3.64 17.10 9.64
CA CYS A 42 -3.84 15.85 8.91
C CYS A 42 -5.13 15.14 9.38
N ASP A 43 -5.62 14.19 8.58
CA ASP A 43 -6.76 13.36 8.99
C ASP A 43 -6.50 12.68 10.34
N PRO A 44 -7.42 12.75 11.33
CA PRO A 44 -7.26 12.12 12.64
C PRO A 44 -6.92 10.63 12.59
N ILE A 45 -7.34 9.89 11.55
CA ILE A 45 -7.04 8.47 11.36
C ILE A 45 -5.52 8.21 11.36
N ILE A 46 -4.73 9.15 10.87
CA ILE A 46 -3.26 9.06 10.77
C ILE A 46 -2.61 8.98 12.16
N THR A 47 -3.17 9.70 13.14
CA THR A 47 -2.68 9.72 14.52
C THR A 47 -3.32 8.65 15.40
N SER A 48 -4.25 7.87 14.84
CA SER A 48 -4.98 6.84 15.58
C SER A 48 -4.18 5.54 15.74
N THR A 49 -4.66 4.66 16.62
CA THR A 49 -4.10 3.31 16.80
C THR A 49 -4.40 2.36 15.64
N ALA A 50 -5.13 2.80 14.61
CA ALA A 50 -5.29 2.07 13.36
C ALA A 50 -4.17 2.37 12.35
N CYS A 51 -3.41 3.48 12.51
CA CYS A 51 -2.31 3.84 11.64
C CYS A 51 -0.97 3.83 12.41
N TRP A 52 -0.40 2.64 12.60
CA TRP A 52 0.83 2.45 13.39
C TRP A 52 2.05 3.13 12.78
N ARG A 53 2.07 3.30 11.46
CA ARG A 53 3.14 4.01 10.74
C ARG A 53 3.10 5.53 10.97
N GLY A 54 1.93 6.05 11.34
CA GLY A 54 1.70 7.49 11.47
C GLY A 54 1.68 8.23 10.12
N TYR A 55 1.52 7.52 9.00
CA TYR A 55 1.30 8.11 7.68
C TYR A 55 0.58 7.13 6.75
N ILE A 56 -0.03 7.67 5.70
CA ILE A 56 -0.63 6.96 4.58
C ILE A 56 0.04 7.52 3.31
N ALA A 57 0.65 6.65 2.52
CA ALA A 57 1.20 7.04 1.22
C ALA A 57 0.17 6.77 0.10
N THR A 58 0.23 7.62 -0.91
CA THR A 58 -0.48 7.46 -2.18
C THR A 58 0.53 7.07 -3.24
N TRP A 59 0.29 5.94 -3.90
CA TRP A 59 1.13 5.44 -4.98
C TRP A 59 0.37 5.40 -6.29
N GLU A 60 1.08 5.40 -7.40
CA GLU A 60 0.51 5.25 -8.74
C GLU A 60 1.32 4.22 -9.53
N ILE A 61 0.61 3.34 -10.25
CA ILE A 61 1.23 2.55 -11.31
C ILE A 61 0.78 3.14 -12.65
N LYS A 62 1.75 3.66 -13.39
CA LYS A 62 1.52 4.28 -14.70
C LYS A 62 2.54 3.79 -15.70
N ASN A 63 2.08 3.31 -16.85
CA ASN A 63 2.95 2.79 -17.93
C ASN A 63 3.93 1.71 -17.42
N GLY A 64 3.46 0.81 -16.55
CA GLY A 64 4.28 -0.26 -15.97
C GLY A 64 5.33 0.20 -14.95
N LYS A 65 5.28 1.45 -14.48
CA LYS A 65 6.21 2.00 -13.48
C LYS A 65 5.45 2.40 -12.22
N PHE A 66 6.10 2.20 -11.08
CA PHE A 66 5.57 2.48 -9.76
C PHE A 66 6.11 3.80 -9.22
N TYR A 67 5.22 4.64 -8.71
CA TYR A 67 5.52 5.99 -8.27
C TYR A 67 4.93 6.26 -6.90
N LEU A 68 5.68 7.00 -6.07
CA LEU A 68 5.18 7.65 -4.88
C LEU A 68 4.63 9.02 -5.28
N VAL A 69 3.34 9.24 -5.06
CA VAL A 69 2.61 10.45 -5.50
C VAL A 69 2.39 11.42 -4.35
N ASP A 70 2.09 10.91 -3.16
CA ASP A 70 1.87 11.73 -1.97
C ASP A 70 2.17 10.96 -0.68
N ILE A 71 2.42 11.69 0.40
CA ILE A 71 2.45 11.16 1.75
C ILE A 71 1.66 12.08 2.67
N GLU A 72 0.67 11.53 3.34
CA GLU A 72 -0.10 12.21 4.37
C GLU A 72 0.25 11.65 5.76
N GLY A 73 0.77 12.50 6.63
CA GLY A 73 0.98 12.22 8.05
C GLY A 73 2.35 12.66 8.52
N ARG A 74 3.08 11.77 9.20
CA ARG A 74 4.41 12.03 9.77
C ARG A 74 5.38 12.59 8.73
N TYR A 75 5.23 12.21 7.47
CA TYR A 75 6.05 12.70 6.38
C TYR A 75 5.21 13.46 5.37
N LYS A 76 5.87 14.28 4.56
CA LYS A 76 5.32 14.95 3.39
C LYS A 76 6.30 14.94 2.24
N LEU A 77 5.78 14.98 1.03
CA LEU A 77 6.58 15.32 -0.13
C LEU A 77 6.88 16.81 -0.15
N THR A 78 8.01 17.16 -0.75
CA THR A 78 8.45 18.54 -1.00
C THR A 78 8.45 18.88 -2.49
N THR A 79 7.92 17.98 -3.30
CA THR A 79 7.80 18.09 -4.74
C THR A 79 6.39 17.69 -5.14
N ASP A 80 5.86 18.36 -6.16
CA ASP A 80 4.56 18.02 -6.77
C ASP A 80 4.72 16.96 -7.88
N THR A 81 5.95 16.54 -8.16
CA THR A 81 6.23 15.53 -9.19
C THR A 81 6.30 14.13 -8.56
N PRO A 82 5.55 13.15 -9.10
CA PRO A 82 5.64 11.77 -8.63
C PRO A 82 7.07 11.23 -8.67
N ILE A 83 7.47 10.55 -7.60
CA ILE A 83 8.82 10.00 -7.45
C ILE A 83 8.82 8.57 -7.96
N PHE A 84 9.65 8.28 -8.96
CA PHE A 84 9.82 6.90 -9.43
C PHE A 84 10.44 6.03 -8.33
N ALA A 85 9.76 4.94 -7.99
CA ALA A 85 10.10 4.07 -6.86
C ALA A 85 11.14 3.00 -7.23
N ASP A 86 12.27 3.41 -7.81
CA ASP A 86 13.34 2.50 -8.26
C ASP A 86 14.01 1.71 -7.13
N TRP A 87 13.90 2.18 -5.88
CA TRP A 87 14.37 1.48 -4.69
C TRP A 87 13.49 0.28 -4.33
N PHE A 88 12.25 0.21 -4.81
CA PHE A 88 11.30 -0.82 -4.40
C PHE A 88 11.37 -2.06 -5.29
N SER A 89 11.49 -3.23 -4.67
CA SER A 89 11.24 -4.54 -5.29
C SER A 89 10.45 -5.41 -4.32
N GLY A 90 9.35 -6.00 -4.78
CA GLY A 90 8.42 -6.73 -3.93
C GLY A 90 7.11 -7.05 -4.64
N VAL A 91 6.13 -7.55 -3.89
CA VAL A 91 4.79 -7.85 -4.41
C VAL A 91 3.78 -6.99 -3.67
N LEU A 92 3.05 -6.16 -4.41
CA LEU A 92 1.91 -5.41 -3.88
C LEU A 92 0.68 -6.31 -3.80
N ARG A 93 -0.15 -6.11 -2.78
CA ARG A 93 -1.44 -6.79 -2.61
C ARG A 93 -2.58 -5.79 -2.58
N ILE A 94 -3.46 -5.90 -3.57
CA ILE A 94 -4.59 -4.99 -3.79
C ILE A 94 -5.87 -5.78 -3.56
N PRO A 95 -6.57 -5.56 -2.43
CA PRO A 95 -7.87 -6.18 -2.20
C PRO A 95 -8.95 -5.54 -3.08
N LEU A 96 -9.82 -6.37 -3.65
CA LEU A 96 -10.87 -5.98 -4.58
C LEU A 96 -12.21 -6.63 -4.18
N GLY A 97 -13.31 -5.90 -4.38
CA GLY A 97 -14.64 -6.36 -4.00
C GLY A 97 -14.89 -6.32 -2.49
N ASN A 98 -15.88 -7.09 -2.05
CA ASN A 98 -16.27 -7.11 -0.63
C ASN A 98 -15.28 -7.89 0.22
N MET A 99 -15.13 -7.48 1.49
CA MET A 99 -14.41 -8.27 2.48
C MET A 99 -15.24 -9.51 2.84
N LEU A 100 -14.66 -10.70 2.64
CA LEU A 100 -15.27 -11.99 2.98
C LEU A 100 -15.00 -12.37 4.44
N HIS A 101 -13.75 -12.16 4.89
CA HIS A 101 -13.32 -12.52 6.23
C HIS A 101 -12.45 -11.43 6.83
N TYR A 102 -12.89 -10.88 7.95
CA TYR A 102 -12.12 -9.89 8.69
C TYR A 102 -11.10 -10.55 9.61
N VAL A 103 -9.85 -10.07 9.55
CA VAL A 103 -8.77 -10.51 10.45
C VAL A 103 -8.16 -9.28 11.10
N HIS A 104 -8.13 -9.27 12.44
CA HIS A 104 -7.68 -8.12 13.23
C HIS A 104 -6.19 -7.78 13.08
N MET A 105 -5.36 -8.68 12.54
CA MET A 105 -3.89 -8.53 12.53
C MET A 105 -3.37 -8.02 11.18
N GLY A 106 -2.97 -6.74 11.14
CA GLY A 106 -2.28 -6.15 9.99
C GLY A 106 -3.15 -6.14 8.73
N PHE A 107 -2.65 -6.76 7.66
CA PHE A 107 -3.33 -6.88 6.37
C PHE A 107 -3.88 -8.29 6.14
N ALA A 108 -4.26 -9.05 7.17
CA ALA A 108 -4.65 -10.45 6.96
C ALA A 108 -6.12 -10.65 6.52
N SER A 109 -6.94 -9.59 6.45
CA SER A 109 -8.31 -9.70 5.95
C SER A 109 -8.35 -10.21 4.50
N VAL A 110 -9.39 -10.98 4.19
CA VAL A 110 -9.60 -11.59 2.87
C VAL A 110 -10.79 -10.96 2.18
N TYR A 111 -10.59 -10.65 0.90
CA TYR A 111 -11.55 -10.01 0.02
C TYR A 111 -11.94 -10.98 -1.10
N GLU A 112 -13.08 -10.70 -1.74
CA GLU A 112 -13.62 -11.48 -2.86
C GLU A 112 -12.56 -11.76 -3.92
N GLU A 113 -11.78 -10.74 -4.27
CA GLU A 113 -10.67 -10.87 -5.20
C GLU A 113 -9.42 -10.16 -4.65
N GLU A 114 -8.26 -10.65 -5.02
CA GLU A 114 -6.99 -10.01 -4.74
C GLU A 114 -6.17 -9.89 -6.03
N LEU A 115 -5.67 -8.70 -6.29
CA LEU A 115 -4.70 -8.43 -7.34
C LEU A 115 -3.31 -8.34 -6.72
N TYR A 116 -2.40 -9.16 -7.24
CA TYR A 116 -0.99 -9.17 -6.90
C TYR A 116 -0.20 -8.54 -8.03
N ILE A 117 0.68 -7.60 -7.70
CA ILE A 117 1.53 -6.91 -8.69
C ILE A 117 2.99 -7.07 -8.25
N LYS A 118 3.78 -7.81 -9.03
CA LYS A 118 5.21 -7.97 -8.79
C LYS A 118 5.96 -6.80 -9.38
N ILE A 119 6.79 -6.16 -8.57
CA ILE A 119 7.62 -5.01 -8.91
C ILE A 119 9.09 -5.38 -8.72
N GLU A 120 9.91 -5.04 -9.71
CA GLU A 120 11.37 -5.11 -9.65
C GLU A 120 11.94 -3.74 -10.00
N LYS A 121 12.65 -3.12 -9.06
CA LYS A 121 13.25 -1.78 -9.16
C LYS A 121 12.27 -0.74 -9.72
N GLY A 122 11.08 -0.68 -9.12
CA GLY A 122 10.02 0.24 -9.52
C GLY A 122 9.28 -0.14 -10.81
N VAL A 123 9.64 -1.23 -11.49
CA VAL A 123 8.99 -1.67 -12.73
C VAL A 123 8.07 -2.87 -12.47
N VAL A 124 6.85 -2.82 -12.98
CA VAL A 124 5.92 -3.95 -12.94
C VAL A 124 6.43 -5.05 -13.88
N VAL A 125 6.67 -6.24 -13.35
CA VAL A 125 7.17 -7.39 -14.11
C VAL A 125 6.15 -8.52 -14.25
N ALA A 126 5.16 -8.58 -13.35
CA ALA A 126 4.07 -9.55 -13.43
C ALA A 126 2.84 -9.09 -12.65
N THR A 127 1.67 -9.54 -13.08
CA THR A 127 0.40 -9.36 -12.36
C THR A 127 -0.33 -10.68 -12.25
N LYS A 128 -1.05 -10.90 -11.15
CA LYS A 128 -1.85 -12.12 -10.93
C LYS A 128 -3.09 -11.76 -10.15
N ARG A 129 -4.26 -12.15 -10.66
CA ARG A 129 -5.54 -12.00 -9.95
C ARG A 129 -5.94 -13.35 -9.34
N VAL A 130 -6.42 -13.31 -8.11
CA VAL A 130 -6.90 -14.48 -7.36
C VAL A 130 -8.33 -14.22 -6.91
N ASP A 131 -9.25 -15.09 -7.28
CA ASP A 131 -10.62 -15.10 -6.77
C ASP A 131 -10.69 -15.97 -5.51
N ASN A 132 -11.23 -15.44 -4.42
CA ASN A 132 -11.35 -16.12 -3.13
C ASN A 132 -12.77 -16.57 -2.80
N ARG A 133 -13.75 -16.31 -3.66
CA ARG A 133 -15.14 -16.74 -3.46
C ARG A 133 -15.24 -18.26 -3.43
N GLY A 134 -15.99 -18.79 -2.46
CA GLY A 134 -16.24 -20.23 -2.34
C GLY A 134 -15.05 -21.06 -1.81
N LYS A 135 -13.96 -20.43 -1.35
CA LYS A 135 -12.86 -21.14 -0.68
C LYS A 135 -13.19 -21.34 0.81
N GLU A 136 -13.12 -22.59 1.29
CA GLU A 136 -13.46 -22.95 2.68
C GLU A 136 -12.50 -22.37 3.72
N THR A 137 -11.25 -22.08 3.31
CA THR A 137 -10.27 -21.39 4.13
C THR A 137 -9.78 -20.15 3.39
N PRO A 138 -9.73 -18.97 4.05
CA PRO A 138 -9.04 -17.82 3.48
C PRO A 138 -7.60 -18.25 3.21
N PRO A 139 -7.07 -18.11 1.98
CA PRO A 139 -5.65 -18.36 1.78
C PRO A 139 -4.91 -17.42 2.74
N TYR A 140 -4.08 -17.98 3.62
CA TYR A 140 -3.20 -17.15 4.43
C TYR A 140 -2.38 -16.31 3.44
N PRO A 141 -2.26 -14.98 3.63
CA PRO A 141 -1.38 -14.19 2.78
C PRO A 141 -0.02 -14.88 2.79
N PRO A 142 0.51 -15.28 1.64
CA PRO A 142 1.55 -16.31 1.58
C PRO A 142 2.76 -15.88 2.42
N ASP A 143 3.24 -16.79 3.26
CA ASP A 143 4.39 -16.56 4.14
C ASP A 143 5.63 -16.11 3.37
N ARG A 144 5.71 -16.50 2.08
CA ARG A 144 6.72 -16.06 1.13
C ARG A 144 6.04 -15.61 -0.16
N TRP A 145 6.15 -14.31 -0.43
CA TRP A 145 5.62 -13.65 -1.63
C TRP A 145 6.15 -14.25 -2.96
N GLY A 146 7.26 -15.00 -2.91
CA GLY A 146 7.80 -15.76 -4.05
C GLY A 146 6.96 -16.97 -4.47
N ASP A 147 5.97 -17.40 -3.69
CA ASP A 147 5.12 -18.54 -4.05
C ASP A 147 3.86 -18.11 -4.85
N ILE A 148 3.67 -16.80 -5.06
CA ILE A 148 2.57 -16.27 -5.88
C ILE A 148 2.93 -16.32 -7.37
N PHE A 149 4.21 -16.16 -7.72
CA PHE A 149 4.72 -16.01 -9.09
C PHE A 149 5.81 -17.03 -9.42
#